data_AF-A0A7W9U479-F1
#
_entry.id   AF-A0A7W9U479-F1
#
_cell.length_a   1.000
_cell.length_b   1.000
_cell.length_c   1.000
_cell.angle_alpha   90.00
_cell.angle_beta   90.00
_cell.angle_gamma   90.00
#
_symmetry.space_group_name_H-M   'P 1'
#
loop_
_entity.id
_entity.type
_entity.pdbx_description
1 polymer ?
#
loop_
_entity_poly.entity_id
_entity_poly.type
_entity_poly.pdbx_seq_one_letter_code
_entity_poly.pdbx_strand_id
1 'polypeptide(L)'
;MTIGFEVANLDAAVTEVVQMAVHVGQTELRNIDRSTQVDLNDREQVRQYLKDRAKARYSSEKLTAGGIQIARIEDVPYRGLGFVFEQQKGVVTHPPLERVDGDDDGEIEYCVVFWTNVSRWS
;
A
#
# COMPACT_ATOMS: atom_id res chain seq x y z
N MET A 1 10.92 11.99 7.67
CA MET A 1 9.45 11.95 7.60
C MET A 1 9.11 10.78 6.70
N THR A 2 8.48 9.77 7.30
CA THR A 2 8.42 8.43 6.72
C THR A 2 6.97 7.93 6.75
N ILE A 3 6.65 6.96 5.89
CA ILE A 3 5.37 6.25 5.93
C ILE A 3 5.58 4.88 6.59
N GLY A 4 4.56 4.40 7.29
CA GLY A 4 4.52 3.06 7.87
C GLY A 4 3.30 2.28 7.39
N PHE A 5 3.33 0.97 7.58
CA PHE A 5 2.21 0.08 7.32
C PHE A 5 1.87 -0.69 8.57
N GLU A 6 0.60 -0.73 8.96
CA GLU A 6 0.16 -1.70 9.94
C GLU A 6 0.27 -3.11 9.37
N VAL A 7 1.05 -3.99 10.02
CA VAL A 7 1.35 -5.35 9.52
C VAL A 7 0.06 -6.13 9.20
N ALA A 8 -0.92 -6.08 10.10
CA ALA A 8 -2.18 -6.80 9.91
C ALA A 8 -2.99 -6.28 8.72
N ASN A 9 -3.01 -4.95 8.51
CA ASN A 9 -3.69 -4.33 7.38
C ASN A 9 -2.98 -4.66 6.05
N LEU A 10 -1.64 -4.61 6.03
CA LEU A 10 -0.83 -5.00 4.87
C LEU A 10 -1.04 -6.48 4.54
N ASP A 11 -1.03 -7.37 5.53
CA ASP A 11 -1.26 -8.81 5.32
C ASP A 11 -2.65 -9.14 4.79
N ALA A 12 -3.67 -8.42 5.27
CA ALA A 12 -5.03 -8.53 4.73
C ALA A 12 -5.07 -8.08 3.26
N ALA A 13 -4.44 -6.95 2.93
CA ALA A 13 -4.37 -6.44 1.57
C ALA A 13 -3.65 -7.41 0.62
N VAL A 14 -2.51 -7.98 1.04
CA VAL A 14 -1.77 -9.01 0.28
C VAL A 14 -2.66 -10.22 0.03
N THR A 15 -3.36 -10.68 1.07
CA THR A 15 -4.24 -11.85 0.97
C THR A 15 -5.38 -11.63 -0.03
N GLU A 16 -6.01 -10.46 0.01
CA GLU A 16 -7.07 -10.09 -0.92
C GLU A 16 -6.57 -10.07 -2.38
N VAL A 17 -5.40 -9.48 -2.63
CA VAL A 17 -4.80 -9.45 -3.99
C VAL A 17 -4.55 -10.86 -4.50
N VAL A 18 -3.94 -11.73 -3.69
CA VAL A 18 -3.64 -13.12 -4.05
C VAL A 18 -4.94 -13.89 -4.32
N GLN A 19 -5.96 -13.76 -3.46
CA GLN A 19 -7.24 -14.45 -3.63
C GLN A 19 -7.97 -14.00 -4.90
N MET A 20 -8.00 -12.69 -5.15
CA MET A 20 -8.63 -12.13 -6.34
C MET A 20 -7.86 -12.52 -7.61
N ALA A 21 -6.52 -12.52 -7.57
CA ALA A 21 -5.66 -12.97 -8.67
C ALA A 21 -5.97 -14.42 -9.07
N VAL A 22 -6.08 -15.31 -8.08
CA VAL A 22 -6.50 -16.70 -8.29
C VAL A 22 -7.91 -16.77 -8.88
N HIS A 23 -8.86 -15.99 -8.36
CA HIS A 23 -10.24 -15.99 -8.84
C HIS A 23 -10.36 -15.59 -10.32
N VAL A 24 -9.57 -14.61 -10.77
CA VAL A 24 -9.59 -14.13 -12.16
C VAL A 24 -8.58 -14.84 -13.08
N GLY A 25 -7.82 -15.80 -12.56
CA GLY A 25 -6.81 -16.56 -13.32
C GLY A 25 -5.60 -15.71 -13.76
N GLN A 26 -5.29 -14.64 -13.01
CA GLN A 26 -4.14 -13.78 -13.29
C GLN A 26 -2.95 -14.20 -12.42
N THR A 27 -1.81 -14.44 -13.03
CA THR A 27 -0.60 -14.89 -12.32
C THR A 27 0.42 -13.77 -12.12
N GLU A 28 0.30 -12.66 -12.83
CA GLU A 28 1.35 -11.63 -12.88
C GLU A 28 0.78 -10.21 -12.94
N LEU A 29 1.50 -9.27 -12.33
CA LEU A 29 1.32 -7.83 -12.52
C LEU A 29 2.58 -7.21 -13.14
N ARG A 30 2.40 -6.12 -13.88
CA ARG A 30 3.52 -5.25 -14.28
C ARG A 30 3.71 -4.17 -13.22
N ASN A 31 4.93 -4.03 -12.74
CA ASN A 31 5.30 -2.99 -11.79
C ASN A 31 5.17 -1.59 -12.42
N ILE A 32 5.24 -0.56 -11.58
CA ILE A 32 5.12 0.86 -11.90
C ILE A 32 6.13 1.29 -12.97
N ASP A 33 7.33 0.73 -12.89
CA ASP A 33 8.43 0.96 -13.85
C ASP A 33 8.29 0.17 -15.15
N ARG A 34 7.24 -0.66 -15.29
CA ARG A 34 6.93 -1.55 -16.41
C ARG A 34 8.03 -2.57 -16.77
N SER A 35 9.10 -2.65 -15.99
CA SER A 35 10.26 -3.52 -16.24
C SER A 35 10.28 -4.72 -15.31
N THR A 36 9.70 -4.57 -14.11
CA THR A 36 9.63 -5.64 -13.12
C THR A 36 8.28 -6.35 -13.19
N GLN A 37 8.31 -7.67 -13.30
CA GLN A 37 7.13 -8.52 -13.23
C GLN A 37 6.94 -8.97 -11.78
N VAL A 38 5.72 -8.86 -11.27
CA VAL A 38 5.35 -9.26 -9.91
C VAL A 38 4.55 -10.55 -10.02
N ASP A 39 5.05 -11.64 -9.47
CA ASP A 39 4.32 -12.91 -9.36
C ASP A 39 3.23 -12.79 -8.30
N LEU A 40 1.97 -12.95 -8.69
CA LEU A 40 0.81 -12.85 -7.82
C LEU A 40 0.61 -14.09 -6.94
N ASN A 41 1.36 -15.17 -7.18
CA ASN A 41 1.39 -16.34 -6.30
C ASN A 41 2.43 -16.19 -5.18
N ASP A 42 3.36 -15.24 -5.32
CA ASP A 42 4.37 -14.94 -4.32
C ASP A 42 3.89 -13.78 -3.42
N ARG A 43 3.50 -14.13 -2.19
CA ARG A 43 3.01 -13.17 -1.22
C ARG A 43 4.01 -12.06 -0.91
N GLU A 44 5.31 -12.36 -0.91
CA GLU A 44 6.34 -11.38 -0.59
C GLU A 44 6.51 -10.38 -1.74
N GLN A 45 6.44 -10.85 -2.99
CA GLN A 45 6.43 -9.96 -4.15
C GLN A 45 5.20 -9.05 -4.17
N VAL A 46 4.02 -9.58 -3.85
CA VAL A 46 2.78 -8.77 -3.73
C VAL A 46 2.91 -7.75 -2.60
N ARG A 47 3.44 -8.16 -1.43
CA ARG A 47 3.69 -7.27 -0.30
C ARG A 47 4.62 -6.12 -0.70
N GLN A 48 5.74 -6.42 -1.33
CA GLN A 48 6.70 -5.42 -1.78
C GLN A 48 6.09 -4.48 -2.83
N TYR A 49 5.33 -5.02 -3.78
CA TYR A 49 4.64 -4.23 -4.80
C TYR A 49 3.68 -3.19 -4.18
N LEU A 50 2.87 -3.59 -3.19
CA LEU A 50 1.95 -2.69 -2.50
C LEU A 50 2.70 -1.57 -1.77
N LYS A 51 3.82 -1.91 -1.10
CA LYS A 51 4.68 -0.92 -0.43
C LYS A 51 5.30 0.06 -1.42
N ASP A 52 5.86 -0.43 -2.51
CA ASP A 52 6.50 0.39 -3.55
C ASP A 52 5.49 1.36 -4.17
N ARG A 53 4.25 0.92 -4.38
CA ARG A 53 3.16 1.77 -4.88
C ARG A 53 2.84 2.91 -3.94
N ALA A 54 2.67 2.62 -2.65
CA ALA A 54 2.41 3.64 -1.64
C ALA A 54 3.60 4.61 -1.51
N LYS A 55 4.84 4.11 -1.55
CA LYS A 55 6.07 4.92 -1.51
C LYS A 55 6.19 5.86 -2.71
N ALA A 56 5.90 5.37 -3.92
CA ALA A 56 5.91 6.18 -5.13
C ALA A 56 4.87 7.29 -5.07
N ARG A 57 3.66 6.98 -4.60
CA ARG A 57 2.58 7.97 -4.43
C ARG A 57 2.95 9.02 -3.39
N TYR A 58 3.44 8.61 -2.23
CA TYR A 58 3.93 9.53 -1.18
C TYR A 58 5.05 10.44 -1.71
N SER A 59 6.02 9.88 -2.44
CA SER A 59 7.13 10.64 -3.00
C SER A 59 6.69 11.65 -4.07
N SER A 60 5.65 11.33 -4.82
CA SER A 60 5.03 12.26 -5.77
C SER A 60 4.29 13.37 -5.06
N GLU A 61 3.41 13.04 -4.10
CA GLU A 61 2.50 14.00 -3.47
C GLU A 61 3.20 14.93 -2.47
N LYS A 62 4.27 14.50 -1.80
CA LYS A 62 5.06 15.41 -0.93
C LYS A 62 5.70 16.58 -1.68
N LEU A 63 5.84 16.47 -3.00
CA LEU A 63 6.42 17.49 -3.87
C LEU A 63 5.35 18.40 -4.50
N THR A 64 4.06 18.08 -4.36
CA THR A 64 2.97 18.88 -4.92
C THR A 64 2.54 19.97 -3.92
N ALA A 65 1.99 21.06 -4.44
CA ALA A 65 1.42 22.12 -3.59
C ALA A 65 0.20 21.64 -2.77
N GLY A 66 -0.44 20.55 -3.20
CA GLY A 66 -1.56 19.92 -2.50
C GLY A 66 -1.13 19.02 -1.34
N GLY A 67 0.14 18.58 -1.32
CA GLY A 67 0.68 17.69 -0.30
C GLY A 67 -0.01 16.33 -0.25
N ILE A 68 0.23 15.59 0.84
CA ILE A 68 -0.41 14.30 1.10
C ILE A 68 -1.87 14.51 1.47
N GLN A 69 -2.81 13.91 0.73
CA GLN A 69 -4.23 13.96 1.08
C GLN A 69 -4.60 12.78 2.00
N ILE A 70 -5.23 13.11 3.12
CA ILE A 70 -5.61 12.14 4.16
C ILE A 70 -7.02 11.63 3.89
N ALA A 71 -7.29 10.35 4.20
CA ALA A 71 -8.61 9.73 4.12
C ALA A 71 -9.28 9.79 2.73
N ARG A 72 -8.48 9.94 1.66
CA ARG A 72 -8.89 9.85 0.26
C ARG A 72 -8.22 8.63 -0.37
N ILE A 73 -8.95 7.85 -1.15
CA ILE A 73 -8.36 6.77 -1.95
C ILE A 73 -7.39 7.39 -2.96
N GLU A 74 -6.10 7.17 -2.73
CA GLU A 74 -5.01 7.78 -3.48
C GLU A 74 -4.73 7.06 -4.80
N ASP A 75 -4.80 5.74 -4.78
CA ASP A 75 -4.59 4.89 -5.93
C ASP A 75 -5.30 3.55 -5.73
N VAL A 76 -5.53 2.83 -6.83
CA VAL A 76 -6.08 1.47 -6.84
C VAL A 76 -5.00 0.53 -7.38
N PRO A 77 -4.02 0.11 -6.55
CA PRO A 77 -2.92 -0.76 -6.95
C PRO A 77 -3.37 -2.05 -7.66
N TYR A 78 -4.51 -2.59 -7.25
CA TYR A 78 -5.11 -3.78 -7.86
C TYR A 78 -6.63 -3.68 -7.84
N ARG A 79 -7.35 -4.35 -8.75
CA ARG A 79 -8.81 -4.20 -8.90
C ARG A 79 -9.54 -4.27 -7.56
N GLY A 80 -10.13 -3.16 -7.14
CA GLY A 80 -10.92 -3.08 -5.91
C GLY A 80 -10.12 -2.87 -4.63
N LEU A 81 -8.79 -2.89 -4.65
CA LEU A 81 -7.94 -2.54 -3.52
C LEU A 81 -7.36 -1.14 -3.72
N GLY A 82 -7.74 -0.21 -2.85
CA GLY A 82 -7.15 1.13 -2.76
C GLY A 82 -6.33 1.32 -1.49
N PHE A 83 -5.72 2.48 -1.32
CA PHE A 83 -5.14 2.88 -0.04
C PHE A 83 -5.34 4.37 0.25
N VAL A 84 -5.24 4.72 1.53
CA VAL A 84 -5.28 6.09 2.04
C VAL A 84 -4.07 6.34 2.94
N PHE A 85 -3.69 7.61 3.11
CA PHE A 85 -2.76 8.02 4.15
C PHE A 85 -3.52 8.50 5.39
N GLU A 86 -3.10 8.05 6.58
CA GLU A 86 -3.62 8.52 7.87
C GLU A 86 -2.49 9.14 8.69
N GLN A 87 -2.67 10.38 9.14
CA GLN A 87 -1.65 11.09 9.90
C GLN A 87 -1.49 10.50 11.32
N GLN A 88 -0.26 10.20 11.69
CA GLN A 88 0.12 9.67 13.00
C GLN A 88 0.57 10.81 13.93
N LYS A 89 -0.28 11.81 14.19
CA LYS A 89 0.05 12.84 15.20
C LYS A 89 -0.37 12.39 16.60
N GLY A 90 0.60 12.07 17.45
CA GLY A 90 0.42 12.00 18.91
C GLY A 90 -0.25 10.74 19.47
N VAL A 91 -0.31 9.62 18.75
CA VAL A 91 -0.92 8.38 19.22
C VAL A 91 0.15 7.38 19.69
N VAL A 92 0.20 7.13 21.00
CA VAL A 92 1.24 6.40 21.76
C VAL A 92 1.13 4.87 21.67
N THR A 93 0.19 4.32 20.91
CA THR A 93 0.00 2.87 20.80
C THR A 93 -0.15 2.48 19.35
N HIS A 94 0.96 2.12 18.72
CA HIS A 94 0.92 1.54 17.38
C HIS A 94 0.81 0.01 17.47
N PRO A 95 -0.08 -0.64 16.71
CA PRO A 95 0.15 -2.03 16.29
C PRO A 95 1.51 -2.12 15.57
N PRO A 96 2.13 -3.30 15.44
CA PRO A 96 3.45 -3.41 14.79
C PRO A 96 3.39 -2.75 13.40
N LEU A 97 4.20 -1.70 13.24
CA LEU A 97 4.33 -0.99 11.98
C LEU A 97 5.54 -1.54 11.24
N GLU A 98 5.30 -2.04 10.03
CA GLU A 98 6.36 -2.35 9.08
C GLU A 98 6.79 -1.05 8.41
N ARG A 99 8.09 -0.75 8.46
CA ARG A 99 8.65 0.41 7.76
C ARG A 99 8.89 0.07 6.28
N VAL A 100 8.94 1.10 5.46
CA VAL A 100 9.53 0.99 4.13
C VAL A 100 11.05 0.87 4.30
N ASP A 101 11.69 -0.06 3.59
CA ASP A 101 13.16 -0.19 3.62
C ASP A 101 13.87 1.12 3.24
N GLY A 102 14.89 1.46 4.04
CA GLY A 102 15.76 2.62 3.85
C GLY A 102 15.43 3.86 4.70
N ASP A 103 14.56 3.75 5.71
CA ASP A 103 14.11 4.86 6.57
C ASP A 103 14.16 4.46 8.08
N ASP A 104 15.35 4.06 8.56
CA ASP A 104 15.54 3.49 9.90
C ASP A 104 15.54 4.52 11.05
N ASP A 105 15.66 5.82 10.77
CA ASP A 105 15.87 6.85 11.81
C ASP A 105 14.79 7.96 11.86
N GLY A 106 13.75 7.92 11.02
CA GLY A 106 12.70 8.94 10.99
C GLY A 106 11.41 8.54 11.72
N GLU A 107 10.78 9.48 12.43
CA GLU A 107 9.40 9.32 12.91
C GLU A 107 8.43 9.09 11.74
N ILE A 108 7.57 8.07 11.90
CA ILE A 108 6.49 7.78 10.96
C ILE A 108 5.45 8.88 11.08
N GLU A 109 5.21 9.61 10.00
CA GLU A 109 4.24 10.70 9.97
C GLU A 109 2.87 10.22 9.45
N TYR A 110 2.87 9.24 8.55
CA TYR A 110 1.64 8.69 7.96
C TYR A 110 1.63 7.16 8.03
N CYS A 111 0.51 6.57 8.43
CA CYS A 111 0.22 5.17 8.21
C CYS A 111 -0.51 5.01 6.87
N VAL A 112 -0.10 4.04 6.07
CA VAL A 112 -0.84 3.64 4.87
C VAL A 112 -1.85 2.58 5.27
N VAL A 113 -3.13 2.88 5.02
CA VAL A 113 -4.23 1.97 5.27
C VAL A 113 -4.83 1.52 3.95
N PHE A 114 -4.74 0.23 3.66
CA PHE A 114 -5.37 -0.39 2.51
C PHE A 114 -6.86 -0.57 2.76
N TRP A 115 -7.65 -0.23 1.75
CA TRP A 115 -9.11 -0.28 1.77
C TRP A 115 -9.61 -1.09 0.57
N THR A 116 -10.38 -2.15 0.86
CA THR A 116 -11.08 -2.94 -0.15
C THR A 116 -12.41 -2.28 -0.51
N ASN A 117 -12.56 -1.82 -1.74
CA ASN A 117 -13.84 -1.38 -2.28
C ASN A 117 -14.61 -2.60 -2.82
N VAL A 118 -15.32 -3.27 -1.91
CA VAL A 118 -16.13 -4.47 -2.19
C VAL A 118 -17.32 -4.21 -3.12
N SER A 119 -17.62 -2.94 -3.44
CA SER A 119 -18.89 -2.50 -4.04
C SER A 119 -18.99 -2.62 -5.57
N ARG A 120 -18.08 -3.33 -6.26
CA ARG A 120 -18.07 -3.41 -7.75
C ARG A 120 -18.34 -4.79 -8.34
N TRP A 121 -18.68 -5.79 -7.52
CA TRP A 121 -18.89 -7.17 -7.98
C TRP A 121 -20.31 -7.70 -7.71
N SER A 122 -21.30 -6.81 -7.59
CA SER A 122 -22.73 -7.14 -7.56
C SER A 122 -23.40 -6.85 -8.89
#